data_AF-A0A929XR14-F1
#
_entry.id   AF-A0A929XR14-F1
#
_cell.length_a   1.000
_cell.length_b   1.000
_cell.length_c   1.000
_cell.angle_alpha   90.00
_cell.angle_beta   90.00
_cell.angle_gamma   90.00
#
_symmetry.space_group_name_H-M   'P 1'
#
loop_
_entity.id
_entity.type
_entity.pdbx_description
1 polymer ?
#
loop_
_entity_poly.entity_id
_entity_poly.type
_entity_poly.pdbx_seq_one_letter_code
_entity_poly.pdbx_strand_id
1 'polypeptide(L)'
;GYIVGATPYRQQVGEFIGVFASAFAVGGVLYLLNSAWGYGGKQLPAPQATLMKLVVEGVMNGNLPWALVFAGVFIAIVVEIIGIPVLAFAVGLYLPIYLSTPMMVGGLVRLYFDKKKMEDSERRDKIENGLLYSSGLIAGEGIIGILLALFAVLHIDLNISKTISLGNIGGVIFYALLTWTLVLFINRKKKSSIQ
;
A
#
# COMPACT_ATOMS: atom_id res chain seq x y z
N GLY A 1 3.40 -10.48 27.55
CA GLY A 1 4.20 -10.76 28.75
C GLY A 1 3.80 -12.04 29.42
N TYR A 2 2.60 -12.07 30.01
CA TYR A 2 2.07 -13.22 30.76
C TYR A 2 2.04 -14.53 29.95
N ILE A 3 1.62 -14.49 28.69
CA ILE A 3 1.55 -15.65 27.77
C ILE A 3 2.95 -16.18 27.38
N VAL A 4 3.99 -15.35 27.50
CA VAL A 4 5.38 -15.65 27.11
C VAL A 4 6.29 -15.83 28.34
N GLY A 5 5.72 -15.83 29.56
CA GLY A 5 6.46 -15.93 30.83
C GLY A 5 7.33 -14.71 31.18
N ALA A 6 7.20 -13.59 30.45
CA ALA A 6 8.03 -12.40 30.67
C ALA A 6 7.48 -11.52 31.81
N THR A 7 8.38 -11.04 32.67
CA THR A 7 8.05 -10.08 33.74
C THR A 7 7.56 -8.75 33.15
N PRO A 8 6.50 -8.10 33.70
CA PRO A 8 5.93 -6.87 33.15
C PRO A 8 6.96 -5.75 32.88
N TYR A 9 7.94 -5.62 33.79
CA TYR A 9 9.03 -4.65 33.66
C TYR A 9 9.91 -4.88 32.42
N ARG A 10 10.28 -6.13 32.12
CA ARG A 10 11.13 -6.44 30.95
C ARG A 10 10.38 -6.25 29.63
N GLN A 11 9.07 -6.46 29.62
CA GLN A 11 8.25 -6.21 28.44
C GLN A 11 8.17 -4.70 28.12
N GLN A 12 7.93 -3.86 29.13
CA GLN A 12 7.89 -2.40 28.92
C GLN A 12 9.22 -1.86 28.42
N VAL A 13 10.35 -2.28 29.00
CA VAL A 13 11.68 -1.89 28.52
C VAL A 13 11.88 -2.34 27.06
N GLY A 14 11.46 -3.56 26.71
CA GLY A 14 11.49 -4.04 25.33
C GLY A 14 10.62 -3.22 24.37
N GLU A 15 9.43 -2.82 24.80
CA GLU A 15 8.54 -1.95 24.03
C GLU A 15 9.16 -0.55 23.84
N PHE A 16 9.73 0.05 24.88
CA PHE A 16 10.44 1.33 24.77
C PHE A 16 11.61 1.25 23.79
N ILE A 17 12.48 0.25 23.93
CA ILE A 17 13.60 0.04 23.00
C ILE A 17 13.09 -0.16 21.57
N GLY A 18 12.03 -0.97 21.40
CA GLY A 18 11.41 -1.22 20.11
C GLY A 18 10.86 0.05 19.46
N VAL A 19 10.19 0.91 20.23
CA VAL A 19 9.66 2.20 19.75
C VAL A 19 10.79 3.12 19.33
N PHE A 20 11.83 3.30 20.14
CA PHE A 20 12.97 4.15 19.79
C PHE A 20 13.72 3.61 18.56
N ALA A 21 14.04 2.32 18.52
CA ALA A 21 14.70 1.70 17.39
C ALA A 21 13.88 1.85 16.10
N SER A 22 12.55 1.65 16.17
CA SER A 22 11.65 1.83 15.03
C SER A 22 11.57 3.30 14.60
N ALA A 23 11.52 4.24 15.53
CA ALA A 23 11.48 5.67 15.21
C ALA A 23 12.74 6.12 14.46
N PHE A 24 13.93 5.70 14.91
CA PHE A 24 15.18 5.98 14.21
C PHE A 24 15.27 5.27 12.85
N ALA A 25 14.85 4.01 12.77
CA ALA A 25 14.84 3.26 11.52
C ALA A 25 13.91 3.92 10.48
N VAL A 26 12.66 4.22 10.86
CA VAL A 26 11.67 4.86 9.97
C VAL A 26 12.14 6.26 9.60
N GLY A 27 12.58 7.08 10.56
CA GLY A 27 13.11 8.42 10.27
C GLY A 27 14.31 8.39 9.33
N GLY A 28 15.24 7.45 9.53
CA GLY A 28 16.39 7.25 8.66
C GLY A 28 16.00 6.82 7.25
N VAL A 29 15.07 5.87 7.11
CA VAL A 29 14.54 5.43 5.81
C VAL A 29 13.87 6.60 5.09
N LEU A 30 13.03 7.38 5.78
CA LEU A 30 12.36 8.54 5.19
C LEU A 30 13.38 9.58 4.71
N TYR A 31 14.43 9.85 5.50
CA TYR A 31 15.50 10.76 5.10
C TYR A 31 16.26 10.26 3.86
N LEU A 32 16.56 8.96 3.80
CA LEU A 32 17.25 8.33 2.66
C LEU A 32 16.41 8.44 1.38
N LEU A 33 15.12 8.11 1.44
CA LEU A 33 14.21 8.22 0.30
C LEU A 33 14.06 9.67 -0.17
N ASN A 34 13.92 10.61 0.76
CA ASN A 34 13.83 12.03 0.42
C ASN A 34 15.11 12.54 -0.25
N SER A 35 16.28 12.11 0.24
CA SER A 35 17.57 12.50 -0.33
C SER A 35 17.81 11.90 -1.72
N ALA A 36 17.32 10.68 -1.97
CA ALA A 36 17.48 10.00 -3.26
C ALA A 36 16.56 10.55 -4.36
N TRP A 37 15.28 10.80 -4.05
CA TRP A 37 14.28 11.12 -5.08
C TRP A 37 13.34 12.29 -4.76
N GLY A 38 13.25 12.72 -3.50
CA GLY A 38 12.32 13.74 -3.03
C GLY A 38 10.85 13.28 -3.04
N TYR A 39 10.07 13.73 -2.04
CA TYR A 39 8.64 13.40 -1.96
C TYR A 39 7.78 14.22 -2.91
N GLY A 40 6.76 13.59 -3.52
CA GLY A 40 5.81 14.27 -4.40
C GLY A 40 6.29 14.44 -5.84
N GLY A 41 7.45 13.88 -6.19
CA GLY A 41 7.98 13.79 -7.55
C GLY A 41 7.40 12.63 -8.36
N LYS A 42 7.92 12.42 -9.57
CA LYS A 42 7.49 11.33 -10.47
C LYS A 42 7.88 9.95 -9.95
N GLN A 43 8.98 9.86 -9.20
CA GLN A 43 9.56 8.61 -8.70
C GLN A 43 8.95 8.16 -7.37
N LEU A 44 8.59 9.12 -6.50
CA LEU A 44 7.90 8.87 -5.23
C LEU A 44 6.58 9.67 -5.16
N PRO A 45 5.55 9.26 -5.93
CA PRO A 45 4.25 9.88 -5.85
C PRO A 45 3.63 9.61 -4.48
N ALA A 46 3.31 10.66 -3.74
CA ALA A 46 2.63 10.56 -2.44
C ALA A 46 1.31 11.36 -2.45
N PRO A 47 0.28 10.94 -3.23
CA PRO A 47 -0.94 11.72 -3.43
C PRO A 47 -1.65 12.09 -2.13
N GLN A 48 -1.71 11.15 -1.18
CA GLN A 48 -2.36 11.38 0.12
C GLN A 48 -1.61 12.42 0.96
N ALA A 49 -0.27 12.41 0.95
CA ALA A 49 0.55 13.41 1.63
C ALA A 49 0.43 14.78 0.96
N THR A 50 0.43 14.83 -0.38
CA THR A 50 0.23 16.07 -1.15
C THR A 50 -1.11 16.71 -0.85
N LEU A 51 -2.19 15.94 -0.76
CA LEU A 51 -3.51 16.47 -0.40
C LEU A 51 -3.52 17.05 1.02
N MET A 52 -2.96 16.33 2.00
CA MET A 52 -2.87 16.84 3.37
C MET A 52 -2.04 18.12 3.45
N LYS A 53 -0.93 18.19 2.69
CA LYS A 53 -0.12 19.41 2.55
C LYS A 53 -0.94 20.57 1.99
N LEU A 54 -1.67 20.37 0.89
CA LEU A 54 -2.51 21.40 0.27
C LEU A 54 -3.61 21.91 1.22
N VAL A 55 -4.23 21.02 2.00
CA VAL A 55 -5.23 21.41 3.01
C VAL A 55 -4.58 22.23 4.11
N VAL A 56 -3.47 21.77 4.68
CA VAL A 56 -2.76 22.50 5.76
C VAL A 56 -2.28 23.86 5.27
N GLU A 57 -1.63 23.93 4.11
CA GLU A 57 -1.18 25.19 3.52
C GLU A 57 -2.36 26.12 3.18
N GLY A 58 -3.47 25.58 2.68
CA GLY A 58 -4.68 26.35 2.41
C GLY A 58 -5.29 26.96 3.67
N VAL A 59 -5.34 26.19 4.77
CA VAL A 59 -5.82 26.69 6.08
C VAL A 59 -4.86 27.74 6.65
N MET A 60 -3.55 27.45 6.65
CA MET A 60 -2.53 28.35 7.23
C MET A 60 -2.42 29.68 6.49
N ASN A 61 -2.53 29.66 5.16
CA ASN A 61 -2.47 30.88 4.33
C ASN A 61 -3.85 31.56 4.17
N GLY A 62 -4.92 31.00 4.76
CA GLY A 62 -6.28 31.54 4.64
C GLY A 62 -6.88 31.48 3.22
N ASN A 63 -6.26 30.76 2.29
CA ASN A 63 -6.66 30.68 0.88
C ASN A 63 -7.42 29.36 0.56
N LEU A 64 -7.92 28.66 1.57
CA LEU A 64 -8.68 27.44 1.33
C LEU A 64 -10.06 27.79 0.74
N PRO A 65 -10.46 27.20 -0.40
CA PRO A 65 -11.76 27.45 -0.99
C PRO A 65 -12.87 26.75 -0.18
N TRP A 66 -13.30 27.37 0.92
CA TRP A 66 -14.30 26.83 1.85
C TRP A 66 -15.61 26.43 1.19
N ALA A 67 -16.03 27.13 0.14
CA ALA A 67 -17.20 26.75 -0.66
C ALA A 67 -17.05 25.33 -1.26
N LEU A 68 -15.86 24.97 -1.76
CA LEU A 68 -15.57 23.63 -2.29
C LEU A 68 -15.50 22.59 -1.17
N VAL A 69 -14.99 22.96 0.01
CA VAL A 69 -14.96 22.06 1.18
C VAL A 69 -16.39 21.70 1.61
N PHE A 70 -17.27 22.68 1.76
CA PHE A 70 -18.67 22.44 2.12
C PHE A 70 -19.42 21.66 1.04
N ALA A 71 -19.15 21.93 -0.24
CA ALA A 71 -19.70 21.13 -1.34
C ALA A 71 -19.25 19.66 -1.22
N GLY A 72 -17.97 19.41 -0.90
CA GLY A 72 -17.44 18.08 -0.67
C GLY A 72 -18.12 17.36 0.51
N VAL A 73 -18.37 18.06 1.62
CA VAL A 73 -19.13 17.52 2.77
C VAL A 73 -20.55 17.11 2.36
N PHE A 74 -21.23 17.93 1.56
CA PHE A 74 -22.57 17.61 1.06
C PHE A 74 -22.56 16.37 0.16
N ILE A 75 -21.59 16.28 -0.76
CA ILE A 75 -21.42 15.09 -1.62
C ILE A 75 -21.14 13.86 -0.76
N ALA A 76 -20.27 13.97 0.25
CA ALA A 76 -19.98 12.88 1.18
C ALA A 76 -21.24 12.38 1.89
N ILE A 77 -22.09 13.28 2.39
CA ILE A 77 -23.36 12.90 3.03
C ILE A 77 -24.27 12.16 2.04
N VAL A 78 -24.41 12.66 0.80
CA VAL A 78 -25.22 12.00 -0.23
C VAL A 78 -24.69 10.61 -0.55
N VAL A 79 -23.38 10.46 -0.71
CA VAL A 79 -22.72 9.18 -1.01
C VAL A 79 -22.90 8.19 0.14
N GLU A 80 -22.78 8.65 1.39
CA GLU A 80 -23.01 7.83 2.59
C GLU A 80 -24.47 7.34 2.65
N ILE A 81 -25.46 8.19 2.30
CA ILE A 81 -26.88 7.81 2.23
C ILE A 81 -27.13 6.75 1.14
N ILE A 82 -26.41 6.80 0.02
CA ILE A 82 -26.48 5.78 -1.04
C ILE A 82 -25.90 4.42 -0.56
N GLY A 83 -25.22 4.39 0.59
CA GLY A 83 -24.61 3.19 1.16
C GLY A 83 -23.24 2.86 0.54
N ILE A 84 -22.63 3.81 -0.16
CA ILE A 84 -21.26 3.68 -0.66
C ILE A 84 -20.32 4.27 0.41
N PRO A 85 -19.29 3.54 0.85
CA PRO A 85 -18.32 4.10 1.79
C PRO A 85 -17.65 5.35 1.21
N VAL A 86 -17.85 6.50 1.85
CA VAL A 86 -17.33 7.81 1.39
C VAL A 86 -15.81 7.79 1.22
N LEU A 87 -15.09 7.06 2.07
CA LEU A 87 -13.65 6.94 2.00
C LEU A 87 -13.19 6.31 0.68
N ALA A 88 -13.80 5.20 0.27
CA ALA A 88 -13.45 4.52 -0.97
C ALA A 88 -13.75 5.39 -2.19
N PHE A 89 -14.87 6.12 -2.14
CA PHE A 89 -15.25 7.08 -3.17
C PHE A 89 -14.24 8.22 -3.30
N ALA A 90 -13.89 8.88 -2.18
CA ALA A 90 -12.92 9.96 -2.17
C ALA A 90 -11.54 9.52 -2.68
N VAL A 91 -11.06 8.37 -2.19
CA VAL A 91 -9.79 7.76 -2.63
C VAL A 91 -9.78 7.50 -4.14
N GLY A 92 -10.88 7.00 -4.71
CA GLY A 92 -11.00 6.77 -6.14
C GLY A 92 -10.98 8.05 -7.00
N LEU A 93 -11.46 9.18 -6.47
CA LEU A 93 -11.50 10.45 -7.20
C LEU A 93 -10.14 11.14 -7.33
N TYR A 94 -9.29 11.06 -6.30
CA TYR A 94 -7.99 11.74 -6.32
C TYR A 94 -6.83 10.85 -6.75
N LEU A 95 -6.98 9.51 -6.71
CA LEU A 95 -5.91 8.62 -7.11
C LEU A 95 -5.74 8.61 -8.64
N PRO A 96 -4.50 8.72 -9.15
CA PRO A 96 -4.23 8.56 -10.57
C PRO A 96 -4.74 7.22 -11.11
N ILE A 97 -5.27 7.23 -12.34
CA ILE A 97 -5.88 6.03 -12.95
C ILE A 97 -4.93 4.83 -13.05
N TYR A 98 -3.62 5.07 -13.15
CA TYR A 98 -2.61 4.02 -13.18
C TYR A 98 -2.41 3.32 -11.82
N LEU A 99 -2.78 3.95 -10.70
CA LEU A 99 -2.86 3.31 -9.38
C LEU A 99 -4.25 2.71 -9.12
N SER A 100 -5.31 3.37 -9.58
CA SER A 100 -6.69 2.89 -9.37
C SER A 100 -7.00 1.60 -10.13
N THR A 101 -6.44 1.43 -11.33
CA THR A 101 -6.64 0.22 -12.16
C THR A 101 -6.16 -1.07 -11.45
N PRO A 102 -4.92 -1.17 -10.95
CA PRO A 102 -4.48 -2.37 -10.26
C PRO A 102 -5.23 -2.62 -8.95
N MET A 103 -5.61 -1.57 -8.21
CA MET A 103 -6.46 -1.70 -7.02
C MET A 103 -7.83 -2.30 -7.36
N MET A 104 -8.45 -1.83 -8.45
CA MET A 104 -9.74 -2.32 -8.92
C MET A 104 -9.67 -3.80 -9.30
N VAL A 105 -8.66 -4.24 -10.04
CA VAL A 105 -8.48 -5.65 -10.41
C VAL A 105 -8.29 -6.53 -9.18
N GLY A 106 -7.49 -6.11 -8.20
CA GLY A 106 -7.37 -6.82 -6.92
C GLY A 106 -8.72 -6.95 -6.20
N GLY A 107 -9.53 -5.89 -6.20
CA GLY A 107 -10.89 -5.91 -5.67
C GLY A 107 -11.83 -6.85 -6.43
N LEU A 108 -11.74 -6.89 -7.76
CA LEU A 108 -12.52 -7.82 -8.59
C LEU A 108 -12.13 -9.27 -8.35
N VAL A 109 -10.84 -9.57 -8.20
CA VAL A 109 -10.36 -10.91 -7.84
C VAL A 109 -10.94 -11.33 -6.49
N ARG A 110 -10.87 -10.45 -5.47
CA ARG A 110 -11.48 -10.72 -4.17
C ARG A 110 -12.98 -10.98 -4.28
N LEU A 111 -13.71 -10.12 -5.00
CA LEU A 111 -15.15 -10.26 -5.19
C LEU A 111 -15.51 -11.58 -5.91
N TYR A 112 -14.69 -12.03 -6.85
CA TYR A 112 -14.88 -13.32 -7.53
C TYR A 112 -14.76 -14.50 -6.55
N PHE A 113 -13.76 -14.49 -5.66
CA PHE A 113 -13.59 -15.54 -4.66
C PHE A 113 -14.64 -15.47 -3.54
N ASP A 114 -15.09 -14.26 -3.16
CA ASP A 114 -16.17 -14.06 -2.18
C ASP A 114 -17.52 -14.58 -2.70
N LYS A 115 -17.85 -14.35 -3.97
CA LYS A 115 -19.13 -14.77 -4.57
C LYS A 115 -19.20 -16.25 -4.94
N LYS A 116 -18.07 -16.95 -5.02
CA LYS A 116 -18.06 -18.36 -5.42
C LYS A 116 -18.62 -19.23 -4.30
N LYS A 117 -19.53 -20.15 -4.66
CA LYS A 117 -20.08 -21.14 -3.73
C LYS A 117 -18.96 -22.12 -3.34
N MET A 118 -18.49 -22.02 -2.11
CA MET A 118 -17.50 -22.89 -1.50
C MET A 118 -17.72 -22.90 0.02
N GLU A 119 -17.14 -23.88 0.70
CA GLU A 119 -17.19 -23.97 2.16
C GLU A 119 -16.54 -22.74 2.80
N ASP A 120 -17.06 -22.26 3.94
CA ASP A 120 -16.57 -21.03 4.58
C ASP A 120 -15.10 -21.15 5.03
N SER A 121 -14.66 -22.36 5.39
CA SER A 121 -13.26 -22.70 5.70
C SER A 121 -12.36 -22.50 4.48
N GLU A 122 -12.72 -23.10 3.34
CA GLU A 122 -11.97 -23.02 2.09
C GLU A 122 -11.97 -21.59 1.51
N ARG A 123 -13.05 -20.82 1.70
CA ARG A 123 -13.12 -19.41 1.31
C ARG A 123 -12.12 -18.58 2.10
N ARG A 124 -12.10 -18.72 3.42
CA ARG A 124 -11.21 -17.97 4.31
C ARG A 124 -9.74 -18.24 3.99
N ASP A 125 -9.36 -19.51 3.81
CA ASP A 125 -8.00 -19.89 3.44
C ASP A 125 -7.54 -19.22 2.13
N LYS A 126 -8.43 -19.17 1.13
CA LYS A 126 -8.16 -18.51 -0.16
C LYS A 126 -7.97 -17.01 -0.03
N ILE A 127 -8.81 -16.34 0.76
CA ILE A 127 -8.70 -14.90 1.02
C ILE A 127 -7.41 -14.59 1.78
N GLU A 128 -7.09 -15.38 2.81
CA GLU A 128 -5.86 -15.21 3.60
C GLU A 128 -4.61 -15.42 2.74
N ASN A 129 -4.59 -16.45 1.87
CA ASN A 129 -3.49 -16.67 0.94
C ASN A 129 -3.32 -15.49 -0.04
N GLY A 130 -4.42 -14.95 -0.57
CA GLY A 130 -4.39 -13.78 -1.43
C GLY A 130 -3.88 -12.52 -0.70
N LEU A 131 -4.30 -12.33 0.56
CA LEU A 131 -3.83 -11.24 1.40
C LEU A 131 -2.33 -11.37 1.72
N LEU A 132 -1.86 -12.58 2.03
CA LEU A 132 -0.46 -12.88 2.30
C LEU A 132 0.43 -12.64 1.07
N TYR A 133 -0.03 -13.04 -0.11
CA TYR A 133 0.69 -12.78 -1.36
C TYR A 133 0.80 -11.28 -1.63
N SER A 134 -0.32 -10.56 -1.47
CA SER A 134 -0.37 -9.11 -1.71
C SER A 134 0.48 -8.34 -0.70
N SER A 135 0.44 -8.69 0.59
CA SER A 135 1.29 -8.05 1.60
C SER A 135 2.77 -8.36 1.39
N GLY A 136 3.10 -9.58 0.95
CA GLY A 136 4.46 -9.95 0.54
C GLY A 136 4.98 -9.12 -0.63
N LEU A 137 4.13 -8.85 -1.64
CA LEU A 137 4.50 -7.98 -2.76
C LEU A 137 4.71 -6.52 -2.31
N ILE A 138 3.84 -5.98 -1.46
CA ILE A 138 3.97 -4.62 -0.91
C ILE A 138 5.26 -4.50 -0.08
N ALA A 139 5.55 -5.49 0.76
CA ALA A 139 6.79 -5.52 1.54
C ALA A 139 8.03 -5.64 0.64
N GLY A 140 7.96 -6.47 -0.40
CA GLY A 140 9.03 -6.64 -1.39
C GLY A 140 9.33 -5.35 -2.14
N GLU A 141 8.30 -4.64 -2.61
CA GLU A 141 8.43 -3.32 -3.22
C GLU A 141 9.15 -2.34 -2.28
N GLY A 142 8.72 -2.26 -1.01
CA GLY A 142 9.34 -1.39 -0.01
C GLY A 142 10.83 -1.69 0.22
N ILE A 143 11.20 -2.97 0.36
CA ILE A 143 12.60 -3.38 0.57
C ILE A 143 13.46 -3.04 -0.65
N ILE A 144 12.97 -3.32 -1.86
CA ILE A 144 13.68 -2.98 -3.10
C ILE A 144 13.82 -1.46 -3.22
N GLY A 145 12.78 -0.69 -2.90
CA GLY A 145 12.82 0.77 -2.90
C GLY A 145 13.89 1.34 -1.96
N ILE A 146 14.00 0.81 -0.75
CA ILE A 146 15.05 1.21 0.22
C ILE A 146 16.44 0.87 -0.31
N LEU A 147 16.61 -0.33 -0.88
CA LEU A 147 17.89 -0.77 -1.44
C LEU A 147 18.33 0.12 -2.60
N LEU A 148 17.42 0.46 -3.51
CA LEU A 148 17.68 1.39 -4.61
C LEU A 148 17.98 2.80 -4.11
N ALA A 149 17.36 3.25 -3.01
CA ALA A 149 17.60 4.57 -2.42
C ALA A 149 19.05 4.66 -1.92
N LEU A 150 19.52 3.59 -1.26
CA LEU A 150 20.89 3.50 -0.78
C LEU A 150 21.89 3.57 -1.94
N PHE A 151 21.66 2.81 -3.02
CA PHE A 151 22.52 2.85 -4.19
C PHE A 151 22.52 4.22 -4.90
N ALA A 152 21.35 4.88 -4.96
CA ALA A 152 21.24 6.23 -5.52
C ALA A 152 22.03 7.26 -4.71
N VAL A 153 21.94 7.23 -3.37
CA VAL A 153 22.72 8.12 -2.49
C VAL A 153 24.23 7.85 -2.60
N LEU A 154 24.64 6.58 -2.78
CA LEU A 154 26.04 6.19 -2.97
C LEU A 154 26.56 6.40 -4.40
N HIS A 155 25.77 6.98 -5.30
CA HIS A 155 26.14 7.24 -6.71
C HIS A 155 26.54 5.97 -7.49
N ILE A 156 25.96 4.81 -7.16
CA ILE A 156 26.16 3.56 -7.89
C ILE A 156 25.05 3.43 -8.95
N ASP A 157 25.39 3.61 -10.22
CA ASP A 157 24.45 3.55 -11.35
C ASP A 157 23.98 2.11 -11.64
N LEU A 158 22.93 1.65 -10.96
CA LEU A 158 22.19 0.42 -11.32
C LEU A 158 21.08 0.71 -12.34
N ASN A 159 21.44 1.37 -13.45
CA ASN A 159 20.49 1.73 -14.49
C ASN A 159 20.14 0.53 -15.40
N ILE A 160 19.39 -0.43 -14.85
CA ILE A 160 18.88 -1.63 -15.56
C ILE A 160 17.81 -1.25 -16.61
N SER A 161 17.24 -0.05 -16.50
CA SER A 161 16.23 0.47 -17.44
C SER A 161 16.75 0.67 -18.87
N LYS A 162 18.06 0.71 -19.10
CA LYS A 162 18.64 0.81 -20.46
C LYS A 162 18.64 -0.53 -21.21
N THR A 163 18.60 -1.66 -20.50
CA THR A 163 18.69 -3.01 -21.10
C THR A 163 17.34 -3.72 -21.19
N ILE A 164 16.38 -3.39 -20.33
CA ILE A 164 15.07 -4.05 -20.28
C ILE A 164 13.98 -2.98 -20.22
N SER A 165 13.57 -2.46 -21.38
CA SER A 165 12.34 -1.66 -21.50
C SER A 165 11.22 -2.59 -21.95
N LEU A 166 10.43 -3.09 -20.99
CA LEU A 166 9.12 -3.64 -21.30
C LEU A 166 8.26 -2.43 -21.67
N GLY A 167 8.10 -2.16 -22.96
CA GLY A 167 7.16 -1.15 -23.44
C GLY A 167 5.73 -1.42 -22.94
N ASN A 168 4.76 -0.57 -23.29
CA ASN A 168 3.38 -0.68 -22.78
C ASN A 168 2.79 -2.10 -22.88
N ILE A 169 3.08 -2.82 -23.97
CA ILE A 169 2.66 -4.21 -24.18
C ILE A 169 3.31 -5.16 -23.17
N GLY A 170 4.62 -5.03 -22.94
CA GLY A 170 5.34 -5.81 -21.94
C GLY A 170 4.83 -5.54 -20.52
N GLY A 171 4.52 -4.29 -20.20
CA GLY A 171 3.91 -3.91 -18.92
C GLY A 171 2.55 -4.58 -18.70
N VAL A 172 1.69 -4.61 -19.72
CA VAL A 172 0.39 -5.29 -19.65
C VAL A 172 0.55 -6.81 -19.50
N ILE A 173 1.49 -7.42 -20.23
CA ILE A 173 1.78 -8.86 -20.12
C ILE A 173 2.28 -9.21 -18.71
N PHE A 174 3.20 -8.42 -18.17
CA PHE A 174 3.72 -8.63 -16.82
C PHE A 174 2.63 -8.46 -15.76
N TYR A 175 1.77 -7.46 -15.93
CA TYR A 175 0.61 -7.26 -15.06
C TYR A 175 -0.37 -8.43 -15.12
N ALA A 176 -0.68 -8.93 -16.32
CA ALA A 176 -1.51 -10.12 -16.50
C ALA A 176 -0.87 -11.36 -15.84
N LEU A 177 0.45 -11.54 -15.99
CA LEU A 177 1.18 -12.60 -15.32
C LEU A 177 1.13 -12.48 -13.79
N LEU A 178 1.27 -11.28 -13.23
CA LEU A 178 1.15 -11.05 -11.79
C LEU A 178 -0.25 -11.36 -11.25
N THR A 179 -1.29 -10.93 -11.96
CA THR A 179 -2.67 -11.27 -11.58
C THR A 179 -2.92 -12.77 -11.69
N TRP A 180 -2.35 -13.43 -12.71
CA TRP A 180 -2.40 -14.87 -12.87
C TRP A 180 -1.68 -15.61 -11.74
N THR A 181 -0.47 -15.19 -11.36
CA THR A 181 0.27 -15.81 -10.24
C THR A 181 -0.44 -15.62 -8.91
N LEU A 182 -1.09 -14.47 -8.71
CA LEU A 182 -1.94 -14.21 -7.55
C LEU A 182 -3.12 -15.20 -7.50
N VAL A 183 -3.83 -15.40 -8.61
CA VAL A 183 -4.95 -16.37 -8.69
C VAL A 183 -4.48 -17.81 -8.49
N LEU A 184 -3.30 -18.17 -9.01
CA LEU A 184 -2.68 -19.48 -8.77
C LEU A 184 -2.32 -19.68 -7.29
N PHE A 185 -1.78 -18.65 -6.63
CA PHE A 185 -1.42 -18.70 -5.22
C PHE A 185 -2.66 -18.81 -4.32
N ILE A 186 -3.74 -18.11 -4.66
CA ILE A 186 -5.02 -18.26 -3.98
C ILE A 186 -5.53 -19.71 -4.11
N ASN A 187 -5.44 -20.30 -5.30
CA ASN A 187 -5.92 -21.66 -5.56
C ASN A 187 -4.97 -22.77 -5.06
N ARG A 188 -3.77 -22.44 -4.57
CA ARG A 188 -2.90 -23.44 -3.96
C ARG A 188 -3.54 -23.92 -2.66
N LYS A 189 -3.88 -25.21 -2.61
CA LYS A 189 -4.23 -25.86 -1.36
C LYS A 189 -3.06 -25.72 -0.40
N LYS A 190 -3.34 -25.23 0.81
CA LYS A 190 -2.40 -25.28 1.93
C LYS A 190 -1.96 -26.74 2.04
N LYS A 191 -0.67 -27.03 1.85
CA LYS A 191 -0.14 -28.35 2.22
C LYS A 191 -0.45 -28.47 3.70
N SER A 192 -1.29 -29.43 4.06
CA SER A 192 -1.53 -29.81 5.46
C SER A 192 -0.18 -29.89 6.15
N SER A 193 0.12 -28.93 7.02
CA SER A 193 1.23 -29.07 7.94
C SER A 193 0.82 -30.21 8.85
N ILE A 194 1.51 -31.33 8.67
CA ILE A 194 1.47 -32.53 9.49
C ILE A 194 1.46 -32.11 10.97
N GLN A 195 0.58 -32.80 11.70
CA GLN A 195 0.39 -32.89 13.16
C GLN A 195 1.47 -32.29 14.05
#